data_AF-A0A0R1YQM5-F1
#
_entry.id   AF-A0A0R1YQM5-F1
#
_cell.length_a   1.000
_cell.length_b   1.000
_cell.length_c   1.000
_cell.angle_alpha   90.00
_cell.angle_beta   90.00
_cell.angle_gamma   90.00
#
_symmetry.space_group_name_H-M   'P 1'
#
loop_
_entity.id
_entity.type
_entity.pdbx_description
1 polymer ?
#
loop_
_entity_poly.entity_id
_entity_poly.type
_entity_poly.pdbx_seq_one_letter_code
_entity_poly.pdbx_strand_id
1 'polypeptide(L)'
;MTSAQRSLFYTDVQTGGRYPDYRLKLYEREGIKLDDTPEDYELLKNYSADFLSFSCYASNVVTTHYETGKSGGNFMSGVKNPYLKTNDWGWATDPDVLRIALNTLWDRYHKPLWILSSMNTFFKSYNLDLIGF
;
A
#
# COMPACT_ATOMS: atom_id res chain seq x y z
N MET A 1 -9.40 -10.57 7.06
CA MET A 1 -8.29 -9.87 6.37
C MET A 1 -8.78 -8.50 5.92
N THR A 2 -8.14 -7.42 6.38
CA THR A 2 -8.50 -6.04 6.03
C THR A 2 -8.05 -5.68 4.61
N SER A 3 -8.54 -4.55 4.08
CA SER A 3 -8.09 -4.06 2.77
C SER A 3 -6.60 -3.73 2.75
N ALA A 4 -6.11 -3.07 3.80
CA ALA A 4 -4.68 -2.74 3.95
C ALA A 4 -3.79 -4.00 3.98
N GLN A 5 -4.20 -5.05 4.70
CA GLN A 5 -3.48 -6.32 4.73
C GLN A 5 -3.37 -6.99 3.34
N ARG A 6 -4.39 -6.82 2.48
CA ARG A 6 -4.30 -7.32 1.10
C ARG A 6 -3.27 -6.56 0.29
N SER A 7 -3.28 -5.24 0.38
CA SER A 7 -2.37 -4.38 -0.37
C SER A 7 -0.91 -4.51 0.07
N LEU A 8 -0.65 -4.68 1.37
CA LEU A 8 0.70 -4.74 1.93
C LEU A 8 1.37 -6.12 1.80
N PHE A 9 0.63 -7.16 1.44
CA PHE A 9 1.16 -8.53 1.41
C PHE A 9 2.44 -8.69 0.58
N TYR A 10 2.48 -8.13 -0.62
CA TYR A 10 3.66 -8.26 -1.48
C TYR A 10 4.88 -7.56 -0.87
N THR A 11 4.66 -6.40 -0.28
CA THR A 11 5.70 -5.65 0.43
C THR A 11 6.16 -6.35 1.69
N ASP A 12 5.25 -7.00 2.43
CA ASP A 12 5.61 -7.80 3.60
C ASP A 12 6.54 -8.96 3.24
N VAL A 13 6.33 -9.59 2.08
CA VAL A 13 7.20 -10.66 1.59
C VAL A 13 8.53 -10.09 1.09
N GLN A 14 8.49 -9.13 0.16
CA GLN A 14 9.70 -8.63 -0.52
C GLN A 14 10.60 -7.80 0.39
N THR A 15 10.01 -6.90 1.18
CA THR A 15 10.73 -5.96 2.04
C THR A 15 10.78 -6.45 3.48
N GLY A 16 9.69 -7.02 3.98
CA GLY A 16 9.65 -7.60 5.33
C GLY A 16 10.30 -8.97 5.46
N GLY A 17 10.61 -9.64 4.33
CA GLY A 17 11.34 -10.90 4.29
C GLY A 17 10.55 -12.10 4.85
N ARG A 18 9.22 -12.01 4.93
CA ARG A 18 8.41 -13.11 5.44
C ARG A 18 6.98 -13.07 4.93
N TYR A 19 6.36 -14.24 4.88
CA TYR A 19 4.91 -14.30 4.73
C TYR A 19 4.21 -13.76 6.00
N PRO A 20 3.21 -12.89 5.86
CA PRO A 20 2.37 -12.51 6.98
C PRO A 20 1.51 -13.68 7.45
N ASP A 21 1.38 -13.81 8.77
CA ASP A 21 0.62 -14.90 9.41
C ASP A 21 -0.85 -14.91 8.95
N TYR A 22 -1.44 -13.73 8.73
CA TYR A 22 -2.81 -13.62 8.23
C TYR A 22 -2.99 -14.20 6.83
N ARG A 23 -1.93 -14.22 6.00
CA ARG A 23 -1.96 -14.78 4.64
C ARG A 23 -1.83 -16.29 4.70
N LEU A 24 -0.92 -16.82 5.51
CA LEU A 24 -0.77 -18.26 5.72
C LEU A 24 -2.04 -18.87 6.31
N LYS A 25 -2.67 -18.19 7.28
CA LYS A 25 -3.97 -18.60 7.85
C LYS A 25 -5.11 -18.57 6.83
N LEU A 26 -5.04 -17.68 5.83
CA LEU A 26 -6.01 -17.66 4.74
C LEU A 26 -5.83 -18.89 3.84
N TYR A 27 -4.59 -19.17 3.43
CA TYR A 27 -4.26 -20.34 2.61
C TYR A 27 -4.67 -21.64 3.28
N GLU A 28 -4.41 -21.79 4.59
CA GLU A 28 -4.86 -22.93 5.38
C GLU A 28 -6.39 -23.11 5.31
N ARG A 29 -7.17 -22.03 5.48
CA ARG A 29 -8.64 -22.08 5.43
C ARG A 29 -9.18 -22.36 4.03
N GLU A 30 -8.49 -21.90 3.00
CA GLU A 30 -8.87 -22.12 1.59
C GLU A 30 -8.33 -23.45 1.03
N GLY A 31 -7.59 -24.22 1.83
CA GLY A 31 -6.96 -25.47 1.39
C GLY A 31 -5.84 -25.26 0.36
N ILE A 32 -5.29 -24.05 0.27
CA ILE A 32 -4.18 -23.72 -0.61
C ILE A 32 -2.90 -24.23 0.04
N LYS A 33 -2.21 -25.14 -0.66
CA LYS A 33 -0.88 -25.60 -0.30
C LYS A 33 0.13 -24.92 -1.20
N LEU A 34 1.11 -24.27 -0.58
CA LEU A 34 2.27 -23.77 -1.30
C LEU A 34 3.19 -24.95 -1.59
N ASP A 35 3.92 -24.85 -2.70
CA ASP A 35 5.05 -25.73 -2.99
C ASP A 35 6.30 -25.03 -2.47
N ASP A 36 6.49 -25.08 -1.15
CA ASP A 36 7.48 -24.33 -0.40
C ASP A 36 8.36 -25.26 0.45
N THR A 37 9.58 -24.78 0.71
CA THR A 37 10.57 -25.47 1.53
C THR A 37 11.03 -24.56 2.67
N PRO A 38 11.55 -25.11 3.80
CA PRO A 38 12.14 -24.30 4.86
C PRO A 38 13.23 -23.33 4.36
N GLU A 39 13.97 -23.74 3.33
CA GLU A 39 15.01 -22.96 2.67
C GLU A 39 14.47 -21.69 2.01
N ASP A 40 13.25 -21.72 1.46
CA ASP A 40 12.61 -20.55 0.85
C ASP A 40 12.33 -19.46 1.89
N TYR A 41 11.92 -19.85 3.09
CA TYR A 41 11.66 -18.93 4.20
C TYR A 41 12.95 -18.28 4.71
N GLU A 42 14.04 -19.05 4.80
CA GLU A 42 15.34 -18.52 5.16
C GLU A 42 15.90 -17.60 4.07
N LEU A 43 15.69 -17.92 2.78
CA LEU A 43 16.03 -17.05 1.66
C LEU A 43 15.31 -15.70 1.76
N LEU A 44 13.98 -15.70 1.95
CA LEU A 44 13.19 -14.48 2.08
C LEU A 44 13.66 -13.61 3.25
N LYS A 45 13.96 -14.23 4.39
CA LYS A 45 14.41 -13.54 5.59
C LYS A 45 15.78 -12.91 5.42
N ASN A 46 16.73 -13.66 4.84
CA ASN A 46 18.12 -13.24 4.72
C ASN A 46 18.36 -12.30 3.53
N TYR A 47 17.53 -12.37 2.48
CA TYR A 47 17.69 -11.61 1.23
C TYR A 47 16.45 -10.76 0.91
N SER A 48 15.93 -10.06 1.92
CA SER A 48 14.86 -9.07 1.73
C SER A 48 15.39 -7.76 1.15
N ALA A 49 14.57 -7.03 0.39
CA ALA A 49 15.00 -5.81 -0.31
C ALA A 49 15.62 -4.76 0.62
N ASP A 50 16.70 -4.10 0.20
CA ASP A 50 17.42 -3.08 0.99
C ASP A 50 16.63 -1.80 1.19
N PHE A 51 15.76 -1.46 0.24
CA PHE A 51 14.88 -0.30 0.28
C PHE A 51 13.52 -0.64 -0.34
N LEU A 52 12.52 0.19 -0.06
CA LEU A 52 11.17 0.04 -0.61
C LEU A 52 10.85 1.22 -1.52
N SER A 53 10.66 0.93 -2.81
CA SER A 53 10.16 1.89 -3.78
C SER A 53 8.64 1.80 -3.91
N PHE A 54 7.94 2.94 -3.95
CA PHE A 54 6.49 2.94 -4.14
C PHE A 54 6.00 4.15 -4.95
N SER A 55 4.78 4.01 -5.47
CA SER A 55 4.03 5.08 -6.13
C SER A 55 2.80 5.44 -5.31
N CYS A 56 2.56 6.73 -5.05
CA CYS A 56 1.49 7.19 -4.15
C CYS A 56 0.66 8.31 -4.79
N TYR A 57 -0.59 8.01 -5.13
CA TYR A 57 -1.46 8.93 -5.86
C TYR A 57 -2.66 9.44 -5.05
N ALA A 58 -3.36 8.54 -4.36
CA ALA A 58 -4.57 8.88 -3.60
C ALA A 58 -4.78 7.92 -2.43
N SER A 59 -5.53 8.35 -1.43
CA SER A 59 -5.99 7.49 -0.34
C SER A 59 -7.25 6.72 -0.73
N ASN A 60 -7.44 5.54 -0.14
CA ASN A 60 -8.63 4.72 -0.34
C ASN A 60 -9.41 4.64 0.99
N VAL A 61 -10.73 4.82 0.92
CA VAL A 61 -11.62 4.71 2.08
C VAL A 61 -12.49 3.48 1.95
N VAL A 62 -12.48 2.64 2.99
CA VAL A 62 -13.28 1.41 3.08
C VAL A 62 -14.31 1.53 4.21
N THR A 63 -15.49 0.98 4.00
CA THR A 63 -16.56 0.90 5.00
C THR A 63 -17.07 -0.53 5.14
N THR A 64 -17.58 -0.87 6.31
CA THR A 64 -18.34 -2.11 6.56
C THR A 64 -19.84 -1.91 6.40
N HIS A 65 -20.31 -0.67 6.22
CA HIS A 65 -21.72 -0.34 6.05
C HIS A 65 -22.16 -0.56 4.60
N TYR A 66 -23.40 -1.05 4.42
CA TYR A 66 -24.05 -1.15 3.12
C TYR A 66 -24.50 0.26 2.67
N GLU A 67 -23.58 1.08 2.18
CA GLU A 67 -23.92 2.40 1.67
C GLU A 67 -24.03 2.45 0.14
N THR A 68 -25.10 3.09 -0.32
CA THR A 68 -25.36 3.48 -1.70
C THR A 68 -24.43 4.64 -2.11
N GLY A 69 -23.17 4.33 -2.40
CA GLY A 69 -22.18 5.36 -2.73
C GLY A 69 -20.85 4.78 -3.18
N LYS A 70 -20.87 3.89 -4.18
CA LYS A 70 -19.64 3.37 -4.78
C LYS A 70 -18.84 4.54 -5.37
N SER A 71 -17.59 4.69 -4.95
CA SER A 71 -16.62 5.56 -5.61
C SER A 71 -16.44 5.08 -7.05
N GLY A 72 -16.98 5.82 -8.03
CA GLY A 72 -16.85 5.52 -9.45
C GLY A 72 -15.47 5.92 -9.97
N GLY A 73 -14.53 4.99 -9.97
CA GLY A 73 -13.22 5.13 -10.60
C GLY A 73 -12.60 3.76 -10.85
N ASN A 74 -11.99 3.57 -12.03
CA ASN A 74 -11.61 2.27 -12.60
C ASN A 74 -10.68 1.37 -11.74
N PHE A 75 -10.11 1.87 -10.64
CA PHE A 75 -9.11 1.15 -9.84
C PHE A 75 -9.35 1.14 -8.34
N MET A 76 -10.42 1.74 -7.83
CA MET A 76 -10.66 1.83 -6.38
C MET A 76 -12.06 1.40 -6.00
N SER A 77 -12.18 0.17 -5.51
CA SER A 77 -13.32 -0.22 -4.68
C SER A 77 -13.22 0.49 -3.33
N GLY A 78 -14.25 1.25 -2.98
CA GLY A 78 -14.27 2.08 -1.78
C GLY A 78 -15.44 3.07 -1.78
N VAL A 79 -15.57 3.82 -0.69
CA VAL A 79 -16.54 4.92 -0.55
C VAL A 79 -15.87 6.26 -0.81
N LYS A 80 -16.65 7.24 -1.27
CA LYS A 80 -16.16 8.59 -1.49
C LYS A 80 -15.82 9.25 -0.14
N ASN A 81 -14.62 9.79 -0.02
CA ASN A 81 -14.27 10.64 1.12
C ASN A 81 -14.90 12.03 0.94
N PRO A 82 -15.85 12.48 1.78
CA PRO A 82 -16.50 13.78 1.62
C PRO A 82 -15.56 14.96 1.89
N TYR A 83 -14.41 14.73 2.54
CA TYR A 83 -13.45 15.77 2.91
C TYR A 83 -12.41 16.04 1.82
N LEU A 84 -12.34 15.22 0.77
CA LEU A 84 -11.35 15.34 -0.29
C LEU A 84 -11.97 15.83 -1.60
N LYS A 85 -11.26 16.73 -2.28
CA LYS A 85 -11.62 17.16 -3.64
C LYS A 85 -11.27 16.06 -4.61
N THR A 86 -12.17 15.74 -5.54
CA THR A 86 -11.91 14.78 -6.62
C THR A 86 -11.61 15.51 -7.92
N ASN A 87 -10.64 15.01 -8.70
CA ASN A 87 -10.41 15.51 -10.05
C ASN A 87 -11.48 15.00 -11.04
N ASP A 88 -11.42 15.44 -12.30
CA ASP A 88 -12.36 15.07 -13.36
C ASP A 88 -12.39 13.55 -13.66
N TRP A 89 -11.36 12.82 -13.24
CA TRP A 89 -11.24 11.37 -13.35
C TRP A 89 -11.73 10.62 -12.09
N GLY A 90 -12.34 11.34 -11.13
CA GLY A 90 -12.86 10.80 -9.89
C GLY A 90 -11.80 10.46 -8.84
N TRP A 91 -10.53 10.80 -9.05
CA TRP A 91 -9.46 10.55 -8.08
C TRP A 91 -9.47 11.59 -6.98
N ALA A 92 -9.54 11.14 -5.73
CA ALA A 92 -9.42 11.99 -4.57
C ALA A 92 -8.00 12.58 -4.52
N THR A 93 -7.91 13.90 -4.43
CA THR A 93 -6.67 14.62 -4.21
C THR A 93 -6.46 14.74 -2.71
N ASP A 94 -5.52 13.97 -2.19
CA ASP A 94 -5.19 13.91 -0.77
C ASP A 94 -3.76 14.45 -0.57
N PRO A 95 -3.57 15.62 0.05
CA PRO A 95 -2.25 16.18 0.29
C PRO A 95 -1.50 15.48 1.44
N ASP A 96 -2.16 14.69 2.27
CA ASP A 96 -1.55 14.03 3.43
C ASP A 96 -1.23 12.55 3.18
N VAL A 97 -1.79 11.95 2.12
CA VAL A 97 -1.61 10.53 1.80
C VAL A 97 -0.15 10.12 1.71
N LEU A 98 0.73 10.95 1.15
CA LEU A 98 2.14 10.61 1.05
C LEU A 98 2.82 10.57 2.42
N ARG A 99 2.50 11.53 3.31
CA ARG A 99 3.01 11.52 4.68
C ARG A 99 2.52 10.29 5.44
N ILE A 100 1.24 9.94 5.29
CA ILE A 100 0.65 8.73 5.89
C ILE A 100 1.36 7.47 5.37
N ALA A 101 1.57 7.38 4.05
CA ALA A 101 2.26 6.26 3.43
C ALA A 101 3.71 6.12 3.92
N LEU A 102 4.47 7.21 3.94
CA LEU A 102 5.85 7.22 4.44
C LEU A 102 5.93 6.75 5.89
N ASN A 103 5.12 7.31 6.78
CA ASN A 103 5.10 6.90 8.18
C ASN A 103 4.71 5.42 8.33
N THR A 104 3.65 4.99 7.63
CA THR A 104 3.16 3.61 7.71
C THR A 104 4.22 2.61 7.24
N LEU A 105 4.92 2.91 6.14
CA LEU A 105 5.94 2.02 5.58
C LEU A 105 7.21 2.04 6.42
N TRP A 106 7.60 3.19 6.95
CA TRP A 106 8.76 3.30 7.84
C TRP A 106 8.54 2.57 9.16
N ASP A 107 7.42 2.80 9.84
CA ASP A 107 7.09 2.15 11.11
C ASP A 107 6.97 0.62 10.95
N ARG A 108 6.56 0.16 9.75
CA ARG A 108 6.39 -1.27 9.47
C ARG A 108 7.69 -1.97 9.12
N TYR A 109 8.55 -1.37 8.30
CA TYR A 109 9.72 -2.05 7.72
C TYR A 109 11.07 -1.51 8.21
N HIS A 110 11.13 -0.28 8.72
CA HIS A 110 12.36 0.40 9.15
C HIS A 110 13.48 0.36 8.09
N LYS A 111 13.09 0.52 6.81
CA LYS A 111 13.99 0.53 5.66
C LYS A 111 13.86 1.82 4.86
N PRO A 112 14.93 2.28 4.17
CA PRO A 112 14.88 3.44 3.29
C PRO A 112 13.70 3.35 2.30
N LEU A 113 13.03 4.48 2.11
CA LEU A 113 11.86 4.59 1.24
C LEU A 113 12.20 5.46 0.03
N TRP A 114 11.85 4.97 -1.17
CA TRP A 114 12.05 5.68 -2.43
C TRP A 114 10.70 5.98 -3.09
N ILE A 115 10.41 7.26 -3.34
CA ILE A 115 9.20 7.67 -4.05
C ILE A 115 9.50 7.67 -5.55
N LEU A 116 8.98 6.70 -6.30
CA LEU A 116 9.17 6.64 -7.75
C LEU A 116 8.29 7.65 -8.48
N SER A 117 7.04 7.76 -8.02
CA SER A 117 6.06 8.67 -8.60
C SER A 117 5.00 9.01 -7.55
N SER A 118 4.59 10.27 -7.48
CA SER A 118 3.44 10.66 -6.69
C SER A 118 2.64 11.75 -7.39
N MET A 119 1.40 11.97 -6.94
CA MET A 119 0.58 13.06 -7.49
C MET A 119 1.21 14.41 -7.15
N ASN A 120 1.39 15.24 -8.19
CA ASN A 120 2.04 16.56 -8.14
C ASN A 120 1.54 17.51 -7.03
N THR A 121 0.34 17.27 -6.51
CA THR A 121 -0.27 18.07 -5.44
C THR A 121 0.58 18.12 -4.18
N PHE A 122 1.24 17.02 -3.79
CA PHE A 122 2.05 17.00 -2.56
C PHE A 122 3.29 17.90 -2.67
N PHE A 123 4.05 17.79 -3.76
CA PHE A 123 5.26 18.59 -3.95
C PHE A 123 4.95 20.08 -4.03
N LYS A 124 3.82 20.44 -4.66
CA LYS A 124 3.34 21.83 -4.71
C LYS A 124 2.88 22.36 -3.34
N SER A 125 2.23 21.54 -2.52
CA SER A 125 1.75 21.99 -1.20
C SER A 125 2.88 22.21 -0.19
N TYR A 126 4.01 21.50 -0.36
CA TYR A 126 5.15 21.57 0.54
C TYR A 126 6.39 22.27 -0.04
N ASN A 127 6.27 22.84 -1.24
CA ASN A 127 7.37 23.54 -1.95
C ASN A 127 8.66 22.69 -2.03
N LEU A 128 8.48 21.40 -2.30
CA LEU A 128 9.55 20.42 -2.39
C LEU A 128 9.89 20.17 -3.85
N ASP A 129 11.12 20.45 -4.26
CA ASP A 129 11.61 20.08 -5.58
C ASP A 129 11.99 18.59 -5.59
N LEU A 130 11.46 17.85 -6.56
CA LEU A 130 11.93 16.50 -6.86
C LEU A 130 13.37 16.60 -7.38
N ILE A 131 14.33 16.12 -6.61
CA ILE A 131 15.65 15.78 -7.16
C ILE A 131 15.45 14.52 -8.01
N GLY A 132 15.11 14.72 -9.28
CA GLY A 132 15.25 13.70 -10.30
C GLY A 132 16.72 13.63 -10.73
N PHE A 133 17.30 12.44 -10.69
CA PHE A 133 18.48 12.14 -11.49
C PHE A 133 18.06 11.83 -12.93
#